data_AF-A0A2E2M9E1-F1
#
_entry.id   AF-A0A2E2M9E1-F1
#
_cell.length_a   1.000
_cell.length_b   1.000
_cell.length_c   1.000
_cell.angle_alpha   90.00
_cell.angle_beta   90.00
_cell.angle_gamma   90.00
#
_symmetry.space_group_name_H-M   'P 1'
#
loop_
_entity.id
_entity.type
_entity.pdbx_description
1 polymer ?
#
loop_
_entity_poly.entity_id
_entity_poly.type
_entity_poly.pdbx_seq_one_letter_code
_entity_poly.pdbx_strand_id
1 'polypeptide(L)'
;MRPLVLILPLLLLASCATPPSKINNICAVFDQRDGFMNNWYRSSLKAERKYGVPRSVLLATIRMESGFDGKARPPRKKVFFGLFPGKHISTAYGYSQALDGTWQRYKMQTGNWGARRSNFDDAIDFVGWHHKLSNEVNGVALDDTYSLYLNYYLGHSGYRQGRYKNDAKLRNYARKAEKMADDYKRQMAACGR
;
A
#
# COMPACT_ATOMS: atom_id res chain seq x y z
N MET A 1 -19.19 -53.24 -6.20
CA MET A 1 -18.28 -52.49 -7.09
C MET A 1 -17.90 -51.20 -6.36
N ARG A 2 -16.64 -51.06 -5.92
CA ARG A 2 -16.18 -49.91 -5.13
C ARG A 2 -15.85 -48.73 -6.07
N PRO A 3 -16.37 -47.51 -5.86
CA PRO A 3 -15.97 -46.37 -6.68
C PRO A 3 -14.56 -45.93 -6.24
N LEU A 4 -13.64 -45.92 -7.19
CA LEU A 4 -12.28 -45.42 -7.02
C LEU A 4 -12.33 -43.89 -7.05
N VAL A 5 -12.35 -43.25 -5.88
CA VAL A 5 -12.26 -41.78 -5.78
C VAL A 5 -10.80 -41.39 -6.05
N LEU A 6 -10.53 -40.92 -7.27
CA LEU A 6 -9.27 -40.28 -7.65
C LEU A 6 -9.18 -38.92 -6.95
N ILE A 7 -8.50 -38.88 -5.79
CA ILE A 7 -8.13 -37.64 -5.12
C ILE A 7 -6.95 -37.04 -5.88
N LEU A 8 -7.24 -36.06 -6.75
CA LEU A 8 -6.23 -35.25 -7.42
C LEU A 8 -5.62 -34.28 -6.38
N PRO A 9 -4.31 -34.35 -6.07
CA PRO A 9 -3.71 -33.40 -5.15
C PRO A 9 -3.61 -32.04 -5.84
N LEU A 10 -4.43 -31.08 -5.40
CA LEU A 10 -4.35 -29.70 -5.81
C LEU A 10 -3.03 -29.10 -5.28
N LEU A 11 -1.97 -29.19 -6.08
CA LEU A 11 -0.69 -28.54 -5.82
C LEU A 11 -0.89 -27.02 -5.83
N LEU A 12 -1.14 -26.46 -4.65
CA LEU A 12 -1.09 -25.01 -4.42
C LEU A 12 0.37 -24.57 -4.52
N LEU A 13 0.83 -24.23 -5.72
CA LEU A 13 2.08 -23.52 -5.92
C LEU A 13 2.01 -22.20 -5.17
N ALA A 14 2.65 -22.13 -4.01
CA ALA A 14 2.85 -20.90 -3.27
C ALA A 14 3.81 -20.00 -4.07
N SER A 15 3.26 -19.21 -5.01
CA SER A 15 4.02 -18.22 -5.75
C SER A 15 4.60 -17.21 -4.77
N CYS A 16 5.92 -17.23 -4.60
CA CYS A 16 6.63 -16.24 -3.82
C CYS A 16 6.75 -14.98 -4.69
N ALA A 17 5.81 -14.04 -4.54
CA ALA A 17 5.86 -12.77 -5.25
C ALA A 17 7.03 -11.93 -4.69
N THR A 18 8.11 -11.83 -5.46
CA THR A 18 9.23 -10.89 -5.23
C THR A 18 8.80 -9.47 -5.64
N PRO A 19 9.30 -8.38 -5.05
CA PRO A 19 9.00 -7.02 -5.50
C PRO A 19 9.42 -6.78 -6.97
N PRO A 20 8.78 -5.86 -7.71
CA PRO A 20 9.23 -5.46 -9.05
C PRO A 20 10.68 -4.94 -9.02
N SER A 21 11.44 -5.13 -10.10
CA SER A 21 12.87 -4.74 -10.11
C SER A 21 13.10 -3.24 -10.39
N LYS A 22 12.17 -2.60 -11.10
CA LYS A 22 12.26 -1.19 -11.51
C LYS A 22 11.18 -0.33 -10.84
N ILE A 23 11.14 -0.35 -9.51
CA ILE A 23 10.08 0.30 -8.72
C ILE A 23 9.96 1.82 -8.90
N ASN A 24 10.95 2.51 -9.48
CA ASN A 24 10.85 3.95 -9.79
C ASN A 24 10.32 4.23 -11.22
N ASN A 25 10.07 3.19 -12.01
CA ASN A 25 9.44 3.27 -13.33
C ASN A 25 8.12 2.51 -13.29
N ILE A 26 7.00 3.23 -13.24
CA ILE A 26 5.68 2.64 -13.06
C ILE A 26 5.20 1.85 -14.28
N CYS A 27 5.59 2.24 -15.50
CA CYS A 27 5.29 1.46 -16.70
C CYS A 27 5.94 0.07 -16.58
N ALA A 28 7.20 0.01 -16.17
CA ALA A 28 7.88 -1.27 -15.93
C ALA A 28 7.26 -2.07 -14.78
N VAL A 29 6.76 -1.41 -13.72
CA VAL A 29 6.02 -2.08 -12.64
C VAL A 29 4.73 -2.71 -13.18
N PHE A 30 3.98 -1.98 -14.01
CA PHE A 30 2.78 -2.51 -14.64
C PHE A 30 3.09 -3.68 -15.57
N ASP A 31 4.11 -3.57 -16.43
CA ASP A 31 4.49 -4.64 -17.35
C ASP A 31 4.91 -5.92 -16.61
N GLN A 32 5.64 -5.80 -15.50
CA GLN A 32 6.02 -6.93 -14.64
C GLN A 32 4.85 -7.53 -13.85
N ARG A 33 3.72 -6.83 -13.81
CA ARG A 33 2.52 -7.15 -13.04
C ARG A 33 1.27 -7.07 -13.91
N ASP A 34 1.42 -7.44 -15.19
CA ASP A 34 0.33 -7.53 -16.18
C ASP A 34 -0.05 -9.00 -16.41
N GLY A 35 -0.23 -9.75 -15.31
CA GLY A 35 -0.65 -11.15 -15.38
C GLY A 35 -2.17 -11.28 -15.39
N PHE A 36 -2.68 -12.40 -15.92
CA PHE A 36 -4.13 -12.71 -15.94
C PHE A 36 -4.77 -12.65 -14.54
N MET A 37 -4.04 -13.13 -13.51
CA MET A 37 -4.51 -13.17 -12.11
C MET A 37 -4.02 -11.99 -11.25
N ASN A 38 -3.07 -11.19 -11.72
CA ASN A 38 -2.47 -10.08 -10.98
C ASN A 38 -2.23 -8.94 -11.97
N ASN A 39 -3.18 -8.01 -12.06
CA ASN A 39 -3.09 -6.85 -12.94
C ASN A 39 -3.13 -5.57 -12.11
N TRP A 40 -1.94 -5.10 -11.71
CA TRP A 40 -1.82 -3.95 -10.80
C TRP A 40 -2.32 -2.65 -11.42
N TYR A 41 -2.25 -2.54 -12.75
CA TYR A 41 -2.85 -1.44 -13.49
C TYR A 41 -4.37 -1.39 -13.30
N ARG A 42 -5.07 -2.52 -13.51
CA ARG A 42 -6.53 -2.59 -13.33
C ARG A 42 -6.93 -2.33 -11.88
N SER A 43 -6.20 -2.88 -10.92
CA SER A 43 -6.49 -2.70 -9.50
C SER A 43 -6.32 -1.24 -9.04
N SER A 44 -5.25 -0.60 -9.53
CA SER A 44 -4.99 0.81 -9.25
C SER A 44 -6.00 1.75 -9.92
N LEU A 45 -6.41 1.47 -11.17
CA LEU A 45 -7.51 2.17 -11.85
C LEU A 45 -8.85 1.99 -11.13
N LYS A 46 -9.14 0.79 -10.63
CA LYS A 46 -10.36 0.51 -9.86
C LYS A 46 -10.40 1.34 -8.57
N ALA A 47 -9.30 1.39 -7.84
CA ALA A 47 -9.20 2.20 -6.62
C ALA A 47 -9.33 3.70 -6.92
N GLU A 48 -8.68 4.19 -7.97
CA GLU A 48 -8.81 5.57 -8.45
C GLU A 48 -10.27 5.93 -8.76
N ARG A 49 -10.98 5.11 -9.55
CA ARG A 49 -12.39 5.34 -9.86
C ARG A 49 -13.29 5.30 -8.63
N LYS A 50 -13.00 4.41 -7.68
CA LYS A 50 -13.81 4.23 -6.47
C LYS A 50 -13.67 5.39 -5.49
N TYR A 51 -12.47 5.93 -5.33
CA TYR A 51 -12.16 6.92 -4.29
C TYR A 51 -11.86 8.33 -4.82
N GLY A 52 -11.66 8.50 -6.12
CA GLY A 52 -11.32 9.78 -6.75
C GLY A 52 -9.87 10.23 -6.52
N VAL A 53 -9.04 9.39 -5.91
CA VAL A 53 -7.62 9.68 -5.66
C VAL A 53 -6.84 9.32 -6.92
N PRO A 54 -6.02 10.23 -7.50
CA PRO A 54 -5.28 9.92 -8.71
C PRO A 54 -4.36 8.73 -8.50
N ARG A 55 -4.30 7.86 -9.51
CA ARG A 55 -3.56 6.59 -9.43
C ARG A 55 -2.08 6.77 -9.07
N SER A 56 -1.47 7.85 -9.56
CA SER A 56 -0.09 8.19 -9.26
C SER A 56 0.15 8.37 -7.76
N VAL A 57 -0.80 8.98 -7.05
CA VAL A 57 -0.76 9.20 -5.59
C VAL A 57 -0.86 7.87 -4.85
N LEU A 58 -1.78 7.00 -5.26
CA LEU A 58 -1.96 5.66 -4.68
C LEU A 58 -0.68 4.83 -4.79
N LEU A 59 -0.11 4.78 -6.00
CA LEU A 59 1.10 3.99 -6.29
C LEU A 59 2.34 4.58 -5.63
N ALA A 60 2.47 5.91 -5.60
CA ALA A 60 3.55 6.58 -4.88
C ALA A 60 3.48 6.28 -3.38
N THR A 61 2.28 6.24 -2.79
CA THR A 61 2.12 5.87 -1.38
C THR A 61 2.63 4.45 -1.14
N ILE A 62 2.19 3.44 -1.92
CA ILE A 62 2.69 2.06 -1.79
C ILE A 62 4.20 1.97 -1.99
N ARG A 63 4.74 2.69 -2.98
CA ARG A 63 6.18 2.75 -3.26
C ARG A 63 6.96 3.29 -2.06
N MET A 64 6.47 4.34 -1.42
CA MET A 64 7.13 4.98 -0.28
C MET A 64 7.04 4.13 0.98
N GLU A 65 5.92 3.44 1.18
CA GLU A 65 5.69 2.63 2.38
C GLU A 65 6.39 1.27 2.34
N SER A 66 6.34 0.56 1.21
CA SER A 66 6.86 -0.81 1.14
C SER A 66 7.84 -1.06 0.01
N GLY A 67 8.04 -0.10 -0.90
CA GLY A 67 8.79 -0.36 -2.13
C GLY A 67 8.14 -1.43 -3.00
N PHE A 68 6.81 -1.57 -2.94
CA PHE A 68 6.06 -2.68 -3.54
C PHE A 68 6.44 -4.08 -3.00
N ASP A 69 6.90 -4.17 -1.76
CA ASP A 69 7.07 -5.44 -1.07
C ASP A 69 5.80 -5.80 -0.26
N GLY A 70 5.09 -6.84 -0.71
CA GLY A 70 3.91 -7.37 -0.02
C GLY A 70 4.21 -8.07 1.31
N LYS A 71 5.49 -8.30 1.64
CA LYS A 71 5.95 -8.88 2.91
C LYS A 71 6.73 -7.87 3.76
N ALA A 72 6.77 -6.59 3.37
CA ALA A 72 7.45 -5.54 4.12
C ALA A 72 7.01 -5.56 5.59
N ARG A 73 7.99 -5.64 6.49
CA ARG A 73 7.80 -5.61 7.93
C ARG A 73 8.85 -4.71 8.57
N PRO A 74 8.48 -3.95 9.60
CA PRO A 74 9.42 -3.14 10.35
C PRO A 74 10.42 -4.05 11.11
N PRO A 75 11.59 -3.55 11.52
CA PRO A 75 12.59 -4.37 12.22
C PRO A 75 12.07 -4.95 13.54
N ARG A 76 12.69 -6.03 14.01
CA ARG A 76 12.38 -6.63 15.33
C ARG A 76 13.11 -5.90 16.46
N LYS A 77 12.46 -5.79 17.62
CA LYS A 77 13.15 -5.41 18.86
C LYS A 77 14.15 -6.50 19.21
N LYS A 78 15.39 -6.14 19.51
CA LYS A 78 16.37 -7.06 20.09
C LYS A 78 16.11 -7.16 21.59
N VAL A 79 16.03 -8.37 22.14
CA VAL A 79 15.81 -8.64 23.57
C VAL A 79 17.00 -9.47 24.07
N PHE A 80 17.31 -9.40 25.37
CA PHE A 80 18.44 -10.11 26.00
C PHE A 80 19.80 -9.83 25.31
N PHE A 81 20.28 -8.58 25.35
CA PHE A 81 21.56 -8.17 24.73
C PHE A 81 21.74 -8.56 23.24
N GLY A 82 20.65 -8.87 22.52
CA GLY A 82 20.69 -9.28 21.12
C GLY A 82 20.68 -10.79 20.88
N LEU A 83 20.56 -11.62 21.93
CA LEU A 83 20.52 -13.08 21.82
C LEU A 83 19.18 -13.61 21.27
N PHE A 84 18.06 -12.94 21.54
CA PHE A 84 16.74 -13.39 21.10
C PHE A 84 16.01 -12.34 20.22
N PRO A 85 15.50 -12.74 19.03
CA PRO A 85 14.70 -11.86 18.20
C PRO A 85 13.32 -11.65 18.85
N GLY A 86 13.05 -10.43 19.32
CA GLY A 86 11.75 -10.05 19.89
C GLY A 86 10.67 -9.77 18.84
N LYS A 87 9.54 -9.22 19.29
CA LYS A 87 8.44 -8.79 18.40
C LYS A 87 8.89 -7.63 17.49
N HIS A 88 8.23 -7.50 16.33
CA HIS A 88 8.39 -6.34 15.45
C HIS A 88 8.08 -5.02 16.19
N ILE A 89 8.78 -3.93 15.84
CA ILE A 89 8.63 -2.64 16.53
C ILE A 89 7.23 -2.04 16.40
N SER A 90 6.51 -2.38 15.32
CA SER A 90 5.10 -2.06 15.13
C SER A 90 4.38 -3.21 14.42
N THR A 91 3.05 -3.12 14.35
CA THR A 91 2.20 -4.08 13.62
C THR A 91 2.04 -3.73 12.14
N ALA A 92 2.78 -2.74 11.63
CA ALA A 92 2.79 -2.39 10.21
C ALA A 92 3.20 -3.59 9.36
N TYR A 93 2.47 -3.84 8.27
CA TYR A 93 2.72 -4.99 7.42
C TYR A 93 2.25 -4.79 5.97
N GLY A 94 2.98 -5.40 5.04
CA GLY A 94 2.59 -5.55 3.64
C GLY A 94 2.69 -4.25 2.84
N TYR A 95 1.97 -4.20 1.71
CA TYR A 95 2.08 -3.09 0.76
C TYR A 95 1.69 -1.73 1.37
N SER A 96 0.67 -1.72 2.23
CA SER A 96 0.16 -0.49 2.83
C SER A 96 0.90 -0.06 4.10
N GLN A 97 1.71 -0.95 4.69
CA GLN A 97 2.26 -0.76 6.04
C GLN A 97 1.20 -0.39 7.10
N ALA A 98 -0.06 -0.75 6.87
CA ALA A 98 -1.14 -0.43 7.80
C ALA A 98 -1.00 -1.20 9.11
N LEU A 99 -1.22 -0.49 10.23
CA LEU A 99 -1.34 -1.09 11.56
C LEU A 99 -2.59 -1.97 11.65
N ASP A 100 -2.56 -2.97 12.55
CA ASP A 100 -3.69 -3.90 12.73
C ASP A 100 -5.02 -3.17 12.97
N GLY A 101 -5.04 -2.18 13.87
CA GLY A 101 -6.25 -1.42 14.19
C GLY A 101 -6.82 -0.66 13.00
N THR A 102 -5.96 0.03 12.22
CA THR A 102 -6.38 0.76 11.02
C THR A 102 -6.89 -0.19 9.94
N TRP A 103 -6.23 -1.34 9.76
CA TRP A 103 -6.67 -2.36 8.80
C TRP A 103 -8.02 -2.95 9.16
N GLN A 104 -8.27 -3.26 10.45
CA GLN A 104 -9.57 -3.76 10.88
C GLN A 104 -10.69 -2.73 10.67
N ARG A 105 -10.42 -1.44 10.94
CA ARG A 105 -11.37 -0.37 10.64
C ARG A 105 -11.73 -0.32 9.16
N TYR A 106 -10.74 -0.42 8.28
CA TYR A 106 -10.99 -0.49 6.84
C TYR A 106 -11.89 -1.66 6.47
N LYS A 107 -11.58 -2.88 6.92
CA LYS A 107 -12.38 -4.07 6.62
C LYS A 107 -13.83 -3.92 7.10
N MET A 108 -14.01 -3.37 8.29
CA MET A 108 -15.34 -3.12 8.87
C MET A 108 -16.12 -2.09 8.06
N GLN A 109 -15.50 -0.96 7.68
CA GLN A 109 -16.19 0.12 6.96
C GLN A 109 -16.45 -0.20 5.49
N THR A 110 -15.62 -1.03 4.87
CA THR A 110 -15.76 -1.41 3.45
C THR A 110 -16.48 -2.74 3.24
N GLY A 111 -16.73 -3.50 4.32
CA GLY A 111 -17.26 -4.87 4.26
C GLY A 111 -16.27 -5.91 3.72
N ASN A 112 -15.01 -5.53 3.42
CA ASN A 112 -14.01 -6.42 2.85
C ASN A 112 -13.31 -7.26 3.94
N TRP A 113 -14.05 -8.20 4.56
CA TRP A 113 -13.54 -9.03 5.66
C TRP A 113 -12.37 -9.95 5.26
N GLY A 114 -12.31 -10.33 3.98
CA GLY A 114 -11.26 -11.17 3.41
C GLY A 114 -9.96 -10.44 3.07
N ALA A 115 -9.92 -9.11 3.19
CA ALA A 115 -8.81 -8.29 2.73
C ALA A 115 -7.48 -8.63 3.41
N ARG A 116 -6.41 -8.75 2.61
CA ARG A 116 -5.05 -9.08 3.08
C ARG A 116 -4.08 -7.94 2.76
N ARG A 117 -3.35 -7.45 3.77
CA ARG A 117 -2.30 -6.41 3.61
C ARG A 117 -1.18 -6.78 2.61
N SER A 118 -0.97 -8.08 2.41
CA SER A 118 0.03 -8.61 1.47
C SER A 118 -0.53 -8.87 0.07
N ASN A 119 -1.82 -8.64 -0.16
CA ASN A 119 -2.43 -8.63 -1.49
C ASN A 119 -2.42 -7.19 -2.02
N PHE A 120 -1.95 -6.99 -3.25
CA PHE A 120 -1.80 -5.65 -3.81
C PHE A 120 -3.16 -4.96 -4.02
N ASP A 121 -4.16 -5.69 -4.52
CA ASP A 121 -5.49 -5.15 -4.82
C ASP A 121 -6.19 -4.66 -3.56
N ASP A 122 -6.11 -5.44 -2.48
CA ASP A 122 -6.65 -5.05 -1.17
C ASP A 122 -5.88 -3.85 -0.58
N ALA A 123 -4.57 -3.84 -0.73
CA ALA A 123 -3.73 -2.78 -0.18
C ALA A 123 -3.90 -1.45 -0.90
N ILE A 124 -4.05 -1.46 -2.24
CA ILE A 124 -4.28 -0.23 -3.00
C ILE A 124 -5.70 0.32 -2.79
N ASP A 125 -6.70 -0.56 -2.63
CA ASP A 125 -8.04 -0.15 -2.22
C ASP A 125 -8.02 0.48 -0.82
N PHE A 126 -7.29 -0.11 0.14
CA PHE A 126 -7.07 0.47 1.47
C PHE A 126 -6.43 1.87 1.40
N VAL A 127 -5.39 2.05 0.59
CA VAL A 127 -4.72 3.35 0.44
C VAL A 127 -5.70 4.38 -0.12
N GLY A 128 -6.50 4.00 -1.13
CA GLY A 128 -7.54 4.86 -1.69
C GLY A 128 -8.61 5.25 -0.66
N TRP A 129 -9.10 4.28 0.11
CA TRP A 129 -10.04 4.52 1.22
C TRP A 129 -9.45 5.48 2.25
N HIS A 130 -8.18 5.29 2.64
CA HIS A 130 -7.54 6.13 3.67
C HIS A 130 -7.35 7.58 3.19
N HIS A 131 -6.97 7.78 1.93
CA HIS A 131 -6.84 9.11 1.33
C HIS A 131 -8.19 9.78 1.15
N LYS A 132 -9.23 9.03 0.75
CA LYS A 132 -10.62 9.53 0.74
C LYS A 132 -11.07 9.98 2.12
N LEU A 133 -10.79 9.18 3.16
CA LEU A 133 -11.08 9.57 4.53
C LEU A 133 -10.29 10.82 4.96
N SER A 134 -9.08 11.01 4.43
CA SER A 134 -8.28 12.22 4.70
C SER A 134 -8.89 13.48 4.09
N ASN A 135 -9.48 13.36 2.90
CA ASN A 135 -10.28 14.40 2.28
C ASN A 135 -11.54 14.71 3.11
N GLU A 136 -12.26 13.70 3.57
CA GLU A 136 -13.49 13.88 4.36
C GLU A 136 -13.24 14.48 5.75
N VAL A 137 -12.19 14.04 6.45
CA VAL A 137 -11.93 14.43 7.85
C VAL A 137 -11.16 15.74 7.96
N ASN A 138 -10.21 15.98 7.05
CA ASN A 138 -9.28 17.11 7.13
C ASN A 138 -9.31 18.03 5.90
N GLY A 139 -10.22 17.82 4.95
CA GLY A 139 -10.39 18.69 3.78
C GLY A 139 -9.23 18.66 2.78
N VAL A 140 -8.33 17.68 2.88
CA VAL A 140 -7.16 17.58 2.00
C VAL A 140 -7.62 17.22 0.59
N ALA A 141 -7.15 17.95 -0.42
CA ALA A 141 -7.46 17.67 -1.81
C ALA A 141 -6.93 16.28 -2.21
N LEU A 142 -7.68 15.54 -3.03
CA LEU A 142 -7.34 14.15 -3.39
C LEU A 142 -6.09 14.05 -4.28
N ASP A 143 -5.65 15.16 -4.88
CA ASP A 143 -4.44 15.31 -5.68
C ASP A 143 -3.27 15.97 -4.91
N ASP A 144 -3.49 16.48 -3.69
CA ASP A 144 -2.44 17.00 -2.80
C ASP A 144 -1.69 15.85 -2.11
N THR A 145 -0.76 15.26 -2.85
CA THR A 145 0.03 14.10 -2.39
C THR A 145 0.81 14.40 -1.10
N TYR A 146 1.33 15.62 -0.96
CA TYR A 146 2.11 16.02 0.21
C TYR A 146 1.26 15.92 1.48
N SER A 147 0.10 16.57 1.49
CA SER A 147 -0.79 16.58 2.65
C SER A 147 -1.44 15.22 2.89
N LEU A 148 -1.78 14.48 1.83
CA LEU A 148 -2.29 13.12 1.93
C LEU A 148 -1.27 12.18 2.59
N TYR A 149 0.00 12.27 2.21
CA TYR A 149 1.06 11.46 2.81
C TYR A 149 1.28 11.79 4.28
N LEU A 150 1.23 13.08 4.66
CA LEU A 150 1.29 13.48 6.08
C LEU A 150 0.12 12.91 6.90
N ASN A 151 -1.09 12.90 6.34
CA ASN A 151 -2.25 12.26 6.97
C ASN A 151 -2.06 10.76 7.11
N TYR A 152 -1.55 10.11 6.07
CA TYR A 152 -1.29 8.68 6.05
C TYR A 152 -0.29 8.27 7.14
N TYR A 153 0.79 9.04 7.30
CA TYR A 153 1.85 8.75 8.27
C TYR A 153 1.46 9.06 9.72
N LEU A 154 0.85 10.23 9.98
CA LEU A 154 0.52 10.68 11.33
C LEU A 154 -0.85 10.20 11.84
N GLY A 155 -1.70 9.75 10.92
CA GLY A 155 -3.14 9.65 11.13
C GLY A 155 -3.83 11.03 11.10
N HIS A 156 -5.15 11.01 10.90
CA HIS A 156 -5.96 12.22 10.70
C HIS A 156 -5.88 13.21 11.88
N SER A 157 -5.89 12.71 13.12
CA SER A 157 -5.78 13.57 14.31
C SER A 157 -4.40 14.22 14.44
N GLY A 158 -3.33 13.46 14.17
CA GLY A 158 -1.96 13.97 14.24
C GLY A 158 -1.68 15.04 13.18
N TYR A 159 -2.24 14.87 11.98
CA TYR A 159 -2.20 15.89 10.94
C TYR A 159 -2.93 17.16 11.34
N ARG A 160 -4.18 17.03 11.84
CA ARG A 160 -5.00 18.17 12.28
C ARG A 160 -4.34 18.98 13.40
N GLN A 161 -3.63 18.30 14.30
CA GLN A 161 -2.83 18.93 15.36
C GLN A 161 -1.55 19.61 14.85
N GLY A 162 -1.22 19.50 13.56
CA GLY A 162 -0.05 20.13 12.97
C GLY A 162 1.28 19.51 13.40
N ARG A 163 1.30 18.24 13.85
CA ARG A 163 2.52 17.59 14.39
C ARG A 163 3.68 17.57 13.40
N TYR A 164 3.39 17.55 12.09
CA TYR A 164 4.39 17.60 11.02
C TYR A 164 5.18 18.92 10.98
N LYS A 165 4.68 20.02 11.57
CA LYS A 165 5.33 21.33 11.52
C LYS A 165 6.70 21.34 12.20
N ASN A 166 6.89 20.48 13.21
CA ASN A 166 8.13 20.35 13.96
C ASN A 166 8.98 19.15 13.50
N ASP A 167 8.52 18.37 12.53
CA ASP A 167 9.22 17.21 12.01
C ASP A 167 9.71 17.46 10.57
N ALA A 168 10.89 18.06 10.46
CA ALA A 168 11.51 18.33 9.16
C ALA A 168 11.77 17.05 8.35
N LYS A 169 12.07 15.93 9.00
CA LYS A 169 12.32 14.65 8.32
C LYS A 169 11.03 14.17 7.67
N LEU A 170 9.92 14.13 8.41
CA LEU A 170 8.62 13.74 7.88
C LEU A 170 8.18 14.64 6.72
N ARG A 171 8.31 15.97 6.85
CA ARG A 171 7.99 16.88 5.74
C ARG A 171 8.83 16.58 4.49
N ASN A 172 10.12 16.28 4.66
CA ASN A 172 10.98 15.89 3.54
C ASN A 172 10.57 14.55 2.92
N TYR A 173 10.14 13.57 3.73
CA TYR A 173 9.57 12.32 3.23
C TYR A 173 8.28 12.54 2.45
N ALA A 174 7.38 13.40 2.93
CA ALA A 174 6.16 13.77 2.20
C ALA A 174 6.46 14.46 0.86
N ARG A 175 7.47 15.34 0.80
CA ARG A 175 7.94 15.93 -0.47
C ARG A 175 8.49 14.88 -1.44
N LYS A 176 9.18 13.86 -0.94
CA LYS A 176 9.63 12.73 -1.78
C LYS A 176 8.46 11.93 -2.32
N ALA A 177 7.40 11.73 -1.53
CA ALA A 177 6.18 11.06 -1.97
C ALA A 177 5.47 11.86 -3.08
N GLU A 178 5.34 13.18 -2.90
CA GLU A 178 4.81 14.11 -3.92
C GLU A 178 5.61 14.01 -5.23
N LYS A 179 6.93 14.14 -5.15
CA LYS A 179 7.79 13.98 -6.33
C LYS A 179 7.60 12.62 -7.01
N MET A 180 7.50 11.54 -6.25
CA MET A 180 7.26 10.20 -6.79
C MET A 180 5.92 10.12 -7.53
N ALA A 181 4.85 10.71 -6.98
CA ALA A 181 3.56 10.77 -7.64
C ALA A 181 3.63 11.56 -8.95
N ASP A 182 4.31 12.70 -8.97
CA ASP A 182 4.50 13.48 -10.20
C ASP A 182 5.31 12.71 -11.26
N ASP A 183 6.38 12.04 -10.84
CA ASP A 183 7.20 11.20 -11.71
C ASP A 183 6.36 10.06 -12.32
N TYR A 184 5.55 9.37 -11.52
CA TYR A 184 4.62 8.34 -11.99
C TYR A 184 3.53 8.87 -12.91
N LYS A 185 2.95 10.04 -12.61
CA LYS A 185 1.94 10.67 -13.47
C LYS A 185 2.51 10.91 -14.87
N ARG A 186 3.73 11.46 -14.98
CA ARG A 186 4.39 11.68 -16.27
C ARG A 186 4.71 10.38 -17.00
N GLN A 187 5.17 9.36 -16.27
CA GLN A 187 5.48 8.06 -16.86
C GLN A 187 4.22 7.37 -17.41
N MET A 188 3.12 7.36 -16.66
CA MET A 188 1.85 6.76 -17.11
C MET A 188 1.34 7.42 -18.40
N ALA A 189 1.39 8.75 -18.48
CA ALA A 189 1.06 9.49 -19.69
C ALA A 189 1.93 9.06 -20.90
N ALA A 190 3.23 8.83 -20.67
CA ALA A 190 4.16 8.41 -21.72
C ALA A 190 3.92 6.97 -22.22
N CYS A 191 3.42 6.07 -21.37
CA CYS A 191 3.13 4.69 -21.76
C CYS A 191 1.63 4.39 -22.02
N GLY A 192 0.79 5.43 -22.11
CA GLY A 192 -0.63 5.29 -22.46
C GLY A 192 -1.46 4.58 -21.39
N ARG A 193 -1.13 4.79 -20.11
CA ARG A 193 -1.73 4.14 -18.93
C ARG A 193 -2.36 5.20 -18.02
#